data_AF-A0A8J6QLV4-F1
#
_entry.id   AF-A0A8J6QLV4-F1
#
_cell.length_a   1.000
_cell.length_b   1.000
_cell.length_c   1.000
_cell.angle_alpha   90.00
_cell.angle_beta   90.00
_cell.angle_gamma   90.00
#
_symmetry.space_group_name_H-M   'P 1'
#
loop_
_entity.id
_entity.type
_entity.pdbx_description
1 polymer ?
#
loop_
_entity_poly.entity_id
_entity_poly.type
_entity_poly.pdbx_seq_one_letter_code
_entity_poly.pdbx_strand_id
1 'polypeptide(L)'
;MAAHRTEPAEPRRWSAQVAKRAPALDLEPGLFTWSDPQRIATSLLHSAHISTRRKRSVYASAMAMLCLYINRAGHQLSPSQRQVLEAAKESLRRQAEGHPPRR
;
A
#
# COMPACT_ATOMS: atom_id res chain seq x y z
N MET A 1 10.59 24.66 29.53
CA MET A 1 10.96 24.21 28.18
C MET A 1 10.24 22.90 27.89
N ALA A 2 9.17 22.91 27.11
CA ALA A 2 8.57 21.68 26.58
C ALA A 2 8.05 22.00 25.17
N ALA A 3 8.79 21.53 24.18
CA ALA A 3 8.46 21.67 22.78
C ALA A 3 7.18 20.89 22.47
N HIS A 4 6.12 21.62 22.12
CA HIS A 4 4.95 21.08 21.46
C HIS A 4 5.39 20.59 20.08
N ARG A 5 5.71 19.29 20.01
CA ARG A 5 6.00 18.58 18.78
C ARG A 5 4.70 18.55 17.98
N THR A 6 4.65 19.32 16.89
CA THR A 6 3.52 19.41 15.97
C THR A 6 3.11 18.00 15.54
N GLU A 7 1.93 17.55 15.98
CA GLU A 7 1.35 16.30 15.50
C GLU A 7 0.98 16.49 14.02
N PRO A 8 1.51 15.68 13.09
CA PRO A 8 1.07 15.75 11.71
C PRO A 8 -0.39 15.30 11.66
N ALA A 9 -1.26 16.22 11.22
CA ALA A 9 -2.68 16.00 11.03
C ALA A 9 -2.94 14.62 10.40
N GLU A 10 -3.64 13.77 11.14
CA GLU A 10 -3.95 12.40 10.73
C GLU A 10 -4.56 12.40 9.31
N PRO A 11 -4.05 11.59 8.36
CA PRO A 11 -4.76 11.27 7.13
C PRO A 11 -5.94 10.34 7.46
N ARG A 12 -6.94 10.86 8.18
CA ARG A 12 -8.22 10.22 8.42
C ARG A 12 -8.94 10.14 7.08
N ARG A 13 -9.07 8.92 6.53
CA ARG A 13 -10.29 8.38 5.87
C ARG A 13 -10.05 7.28 4.84
N TRP A 14 -8.88 6.64 4.79
CA TRP A 14 -8.74 5.46 3.94
C TRP A 14 -8.88 4.14 4.70
N SER A 15 -8.13 3.98 5.80
CA SER A 15 -7.93 2.68 6.47
C SER A 15 -9.21 2.05 7.02
N ALA A 16 -10.21 2.85 7.41
CA ALA A 16 -11.41 2.36 8.09
C ALA A 16 -12.51 1.80 7.16
N GLN A 17 -12.58 2.22 5.89
CA GLN A 17 -13.76 1.95 5.04
C GLN A 17 -13.56 0.84 4.00
N VAL A 18 -12.34 0.31 3.89
CA VAL A 18 -11.94 -0.64 2.83
C VAL A 18 -12.16 -2.11 3.21
N ALA A 19 -12.46 -2.38 4.49
CA ALA A 19 -12.55 -3.73 5.06
C ALA A 19 -13.73 -4.60 4.57
N LYS A 20 -14.70 -4.07 3.80
CA LYS A 20 -15.89 -4.84 3.40
C LYS A 20 -15.71 -5.76 2.19
N ARG A 21 -14.74 -5.49 1.28
CA ARG A 21 -14.52 -6.31 0.06
C ARG A 21 -13.06 -6.49 -0.37
N ALA A 22 -12.13 -5.69 0.15
CA ALA A 22 -10.71 -5.75 -0.22
C ALA A 22 -9.91 -6.75 0.67
N PRO A 23 -8.67 -7.11 0.30
CA PRO A 23 -7.76 -7.79 1.22
C PRO A 23 -7.50 -6.84 2.40
N ALA A 24 -7.93 -7.21 3.61
CA ALA A 24 -7.66 -6.44 4.81
C ALA A 24 -6.19 -6.62 5.18
N LEU A 25 -5.34 -5.69 4.74
CA LEU A 25 -3.92 -5.64 5.08
C LEU A 25 -3.70 -4.56 6.14
N ASP A 26 -2.81 -4.83 7.09
CA ASP A 26 -2.32 -3.80 7.99
C ASP A 26 -1.27 -2.99 7.25
N LEU A 27 -1.69 -1.83 6.73
CA LEU A 27 -0.88 -0.94 5.90
C LEU A 27 -0.21 0.11 6.78
N GLU A 28 1.05 0.41 6.45
CA GLU A 28 1.77 1.51 7.08
C GLU A 28 1.12 2.87 6.74
N PRO A 29 0.94 3.77 7.73
CA PRO A 29 0.38 5.09 7.47
C PRO A 29 1.21 5.86 6.43
N GLY A 30 0.56 6.40 5.41
CA GLY A 30 1.23 7.18 4.36
C GLY A 30 2.05 6.33 3.37
N LEU A 31 1.96 5.00 3.38
CA LEU A 31 2.66 4.13 2.42
C LEU A 31 2.50 4.60 0.97
N PHE A 32 1.27 4.98 0.58
CA PHE A 32 0.98 5.39 -0.80
C PHE A 32 1.41 6.82 -1.14
N THR A 33 1.94 7.58 -0.18
CA THR A 33 2.45 8.95 -0.40
C THR A 33 3.97 8.98 -0.55
N TRP A 34 4.64 7.83 -0.52
CA TRP A 34 6.08 7.75 -0.74
C TRP A 34 6.43 7.99 -2.22
N SER A 35 7.62 8.51 -2.45
CA SER A 35 8.14 8.76 -3.81
C SER A 35 8.90 7.57 -4.39
N ASP A 36 9.16 6.53 -3.59
CA ASP A 36 9.91 5.35 -3.99
C ASP A 36 8.96 4.16 -4.30
N PRO A 37 8.83 3.76 -5.58
CA PRO A 37 7.96 2.66 -5.97
C PRO A 37 8.40 1.30 -5.43
N GLN A 38 9.71 1.07 -5.24
CA GLN A 38 10.21 -0.19 -4.69
C GLN A 38 9.86 -0.32 -3.21
N ARG A 39 10.01 0.77 -2.46
CA ARG A 39 9.67 0.81 -1.04
C ARG A 39 8.17 0.55 -0.81
N ILE A 40 7.32 1.13 -1.65
CA ILE A 40 5.86 0.87 -1.65
C ILE A 40 5.58 -0.62 -1.89
N ALA A 41 6.20 -1.20 -2.91
CA ALA A 41 6.02 -2.60 -3.25
C ALA A 41 6.46 -3.54 -2.11
N THR A 42 7.63 -3.29 -1.52
CA THR A 42 8.18 -4.12 -0.43
C THR A 42 7.27 -4.07 0.79
N SER A 43 6.82 -2.87 1.19
CA SER A 43 5.94 -2.71 2.35
C SER A 43 4.58 -3.37 2.11
N LEU A 44 3.98 -3.22 0.91
CA LEU A 44 2.74 -3.91 0.56
C LEU A 44 2.86 -5.44 0.60
N LEU A 45 3.96 -5.99 0.07
CA LEU A 45 4.21 -7.43 0.14
C LEU A 45 4.39 -7.89 1.58
N HIS A 46 5.11 -7.12 2.40
CA HIS A 46 5.29 -7.42 3.81
C HIS A 46 3.95 -7.42 4.56
N SER A 47 3.13 -6.36 4.41
CA SER A 47 1.77 -6.28 4.94
C SER A 47 0.87 -7.43 4.47
N ALA A 48 1.00 -7.83 3.21
CA ALA A 48 0.27 -8.98 2.65
C ALA A 48 0.76 -10.33 3.19
N HIS A 49 2.04 -10.43 3.56
CA HIS A 49 2.63 -11.62 4.14
C HIS A 49 2.19 -11.82 5.59
N ILE A 50 2.23 -10.77 6.41
CA ILE A 50 1.86 -10.82 7.82
C ILE A 50 0.34 -10.88 8.06
N SER A 51 -0.47 -10.44 7.08
CA SER A 51 -1.92 -10.45 7.23
C SER A 51 -2.49 -11.87 7.21
N THR A 52 -3.05 -12.28 8.35
CA THR A 52 -3.79 -13.54 8.54
C THR A 52 -5.21 -13.48 7.98
N ARG A 53 -5.72 -12.28 7.66
CA ARG A 53 -7.09 -12.03 7.16
C ARG A 53 -7.21 -12.10 5.64
N ARG A 54 -6.12 -12.48 4.95
CA ARG A 54 -5.99 -12.42 3.49
C ARG A 54 -6.74 -13.57 2.80
N LYS A 55 -7.55 -13.25 1.79
CA LYS A 55 -8.35 -14.22 1.00
C LYS A 55 -7.70 -14.71 -0.30
N ARG A 56 -6.58 -14.11 -0.72
CA ARG A 56 -5.87 -14.40 -2.00
C ARG A 56 -4.38 -14.58 -1.74
N SER A 57 -3.55 -14.90 -2.74
CA SER A 57 -2.08 -14.93 -2.58
C SER A 57 -1.50 -13.58 -2.11
N VAL A 58 -0.28 -13.59 -1.57
CA VAL A 58 0.42 -12.39 -1.07
C VAL A 58 0.48 -11.32 -2.16
N TYR A 59 0.99 -11.69 -3.33
CA TYR A 59 1.06 -10.82 -4.50
C TYR A 59 -0.32 -10.32 -4.95
N ALA A 60 -1.31 -11.22 -5.11
CA ALA A 60 -2.64 -10.81 -5.55
C ALA A 60 -3.30 -9.83 -4.57
N SER A 61 -2.98 -9.93 -3.29
CA SER A 61 -3.51 -9.04 -2.25
C SER A 61 -2.80 -7.69 -2.25
N ALA A 62 -1.47 -7.67 -2.36
CA ALA A 62 -0.69 -6.44 -2.52
C ALA A 62 -1.12 -5.67 -3.78
N MET A 63 -1.22 -6.36 -4.92
CA MET A 63 -1.63 -5.76 -6.20
C MET A 63 -3.08 -5.24 -6.15
N ALA A 64 -4.01 -6.00 -5.59
CA ALA A 64 -5.39 -5.55 -5.44
C ALA A 64 -5.49 -4.30 -4.55
N MET A 65 -4.67 -4.22 -3.50
CA MET A 65 -4.64 -3.07 -2.61
C MET A 65 -4.08 -1.83 -3.32
N LEU A 66 -2.98 -1.96 -4.07
CA LEU A 66 -2.43 -0.87 -4.86
C LEU A 66 -3.43 -0.35 -5.90
N CYS A 67 -4.06 -1.24 -6.68
CA CYS A 67 -5.08 -0.84 -7.66
C CYS A 67 -6.28 -0.17 -7.01
N LEU A 68 -6.72 -0.66 -5.85
CA LEU A 68 -7.84 -0.05 -5.12
C LEU A 68 -7.52 1.37 -4.69
N TYR A 69 -6.31 1.60 -4.16
CA TYR A 69 -5.87 2.94 -3.77
C TYR A 69 -5.88 3.89 -4.96
N ILE A 70 -5.26 3.50 -6.09
CA ILE A 70 -5.24 4.30 -7.31
C ILE A 70 -6.67 4.64 -7.77
N ASN A 71 -7.55 3.64 -7.83
CA ASN A 71 -8.91 3.79 -8.34
C ASN A 71 -9.78 4.74 -7.52
N ARG A 72 -9.56 4.82 -6.20
CA ARG A 72 -10.42 5.62 -5.31
C ARG A 72 -9.75 6.92 -4.88
N ALA A 73 -8.42 7.02 -4.93
CA ALA A 73 -7.73 8.31 -4.90
C ALA A 73 -8.10 9.11 -6.16
N GLY A 74 -8.18 8.45 -7.33
CA GLY A 74 -8.74 9.03 -8.56
C GLY A 74 -8.18 10.42 -8.85
N HIS A 75 -9.07 11.42 -8.86
CA HIS A 75 -8.73 12.82 -9.13
C HIS A 75 -7.98 13.56 -8.00
N GLN A 76 -7.94 13.00 -6.79
CA GLN A 76 -7.18 13.57 -5.67
C GLN A 76 -5.68 13.24 -5.74
N LEU A 77 -5.29 12.35 -6.66
CA LEU A 77 -3.93 11.91 -6.84
C LEU A 77 -3.20 12.81 -7.84
N SER A 78 -2.06 13.38 -7.44
CA SER A 78 -1.23 14.15 -8.37
C SER A 78 -0.71 13.24 -9.51
N PRO A 79 -0.51 13.77 -10.74
CA PRO A 79 -0.01 12.98 -11.87
C PRO A 79 1.33 12.29 -11.55
N SER A 80 2.22 12.99 -10.85
CA SER A 80 3.51 12.43 -10.40
C SER A 80 3.31 11.26 -9.43
N GLN A 81 2.41 11.39 -8.45
CA GLN A 81 2.14 10.29 -7.51
C GLN A 81 1.50 9.09 -8.21
N ARG A 82 0.64 9.34 -9.21
CA ARG A 82 0.08 8.28 -10.04
C ARG A 82 1.17 7.51 -10.79
N GLN A 83 2.15 8.20 -11.37
CA GLN A 83 3.27 7.54 -12.04
C GLN A 83 4.08 6.67 -11.07
N VAL A 84 4.36 7.17 -9.86
CA VAL A 84 5.04 6.38 -8.81
C VAL A 84 4.25 5.13 -8.46
N LEU A 85 2.94 5.25 -8.26
CA LEU A 85 2.08 4.11 -7.91
C LEU A 85 1.92 3.11 -9.05
N GLU A 86 1.91 3.56 -10.31
CA GLU A 86 1.95 2.66 -11.47
C GLU A 86 3.30 1.93 -11.56
N ALA A 87 4.43 2.62 -11.35
CA ALA A 87 5.75 1.99 -11.27
C ALA A 87 5.89 1.01 -10.09
N ALA A 88 5.17 1.25 -9.00
CA ALA A 88 5.09 0.32 -7.88
C ALA A 88 4.41 -1.00 -8.27
N LYS A 89 3.48 -1.02 -9.25
CA LYS A 89 2.88 -2.28 -9.75
C LYS A 89 3.92 -3.16 -10.43
N GLU A 90 4.81 -2.57 -11.22
CA GLU A 90 5.91 -3.33 -11.83
C GLU A 90 6.90 -3.83 -10.77
N SER A 91 7.20 -2.99 -9.78
CA SER A 91 8.06 -3.37 -8.66
C SER A 91 7.46 -4.53 -7.86
N LEU A 92 6.13 -4.54 -7.66
CA LEU A 92 5.41 -5.67 -7.06
C LEU A 92 5.55 -6.96 -7.88
N ARG A 93 5.46 -6.89 -9.22
CA ARG A 93 5.65 -8.07 -10.08
C ARG A 93 7.05 -8.63 -9.94
N ARG A 94 8.07 -7.78 -10.10
CA ARG A 94 9.48 -8.17 -9.96
C ARG A 94 9.80 -8.79 -8.61
N GLN A 95 9.32 -8.17 -7.53
CA GLN A 95 9.56 -8.67 -6.18
C GLN A 95 8.79 -9.97 -5.89
N ALA A 96 7.58 -10.13 -6.42
CA ALA A 96 6.80 -11.35 -6.24
C ALA A 96 7.31 -12.53 -7.07
N GLU A 97 7.84 -12.28 -8.27
CA GLU A 97 8.48 -13.29 -9.11
C GLU A 97 9.83 -13.73 -8.52
N GLY A 98 10.57 -12.80 -7.88
CA GLY A 98 11.85 -13.08 -7.21
C GLY A 98 11.74 -13.71 -5.82
N HIS A 99 10.57 -13.65 -5.15
CA HIS A 99 10.31 -14.33 -3.89
C HIS A 99 9.49 -15.61 -4.15
N PRO A 100 10.11 -16.79 -4.28
CA PRO A 100 9.34 -18.03 -4.22
C PRO A 100 8.58 -18.07 -2.88
N PRO A 101 7.33 -18.55 -2.86
CA PRO A 101 6.64 -18.76 -1.58
C PRO A 101 7.50 -19.73 -0.76
N ARG A 102 8.09 -19.26 0.34
CA ARG A 102 8.65 -20.16 1.34
C ARG A 102 7.46 -20.92 1.94
N ARG A 103 7.26 -22.13 1.44
CA ARG A 103 6.32 -23.12 1.97
C ARG A 103 6.77 -23.63 3.32
#